data_AF-A0A1X1H0P4-F1
#
_entry.id   AF-A0A1X1H0P4-F1
#
_cell.length_a   1.000
_cell.length_b   1.000
_cell.length_c   1.000
_cell.angle_alpha   90.00
_cell.angle_beta   90.00
_cell.angle_gamma   90.00
#
_symmetry.space_group_name_H-M   'P 1'
#
loop_
_entity.id
_entity.type
_entity.pdbx_description
1 polymer ?
#
loop_
_entity_poly.entity_id
_entity_poly.type
_entity_poly.pdbx_seq_one_letter_code
_entity_poly.pdbx_strand_id
1 'polypeptide(L)'
;LLIDYKGGGMANLFKNLPHLLGTITNLDGAQSMRALASINAEIHRRERLFGEFEVNHINQYQKKFKNGEATEPLPHLFLISDEFAELKVNQPDFIKELVSIARVGRSLGVHLILATQKPSGVVDDQIWSNSRFKIAL
;
A
#
# COMPACT_ATOMS: atom_id res chain seq x y z
N LEU A 1 5.03 -2.09 -3.13
CA LEU A 1 5.74 -2.25 -1.85
C LEU A 1 5.27 -3.56 -1.22
N LEU A 2 6.19 -4.48 -0.98
CA LEU A 2 5.87 -5.76 -0.35
C LEU A 2 6.19 -5.68 1.14
N ILE A 3 5.31 -6.21 1.97
CA ILE A 3 5.44 -6.34 3.42
C ILE A 3 5.38 -7.85 3.72
N ASP A 4 6.53 -8.41 4.06
CA ASP A 4 6.71 -9.85 4.30
C ASP A 4 7.16 -10.05 5.75
N TYR A 5 6.22 -10.48 6.61
CA TYR A 5 6.47 -10.59 8.04
C TYR A 5 7.38 -11.78 8.39
N LYS A 6 7.31 -12.88 7.63
CA LYS A 6 8.08 -14.12 7.91
C LYS A 6 9.39 -14.23 7.13
N GLY A 7 9.72 -13.25 6.29
CA GLY A 7 10.91 -13.28 5.43
C GLY A 7 10.87 -14.42 4.40
N GLY A 8 9.67 -14.82 3.97
CA GLY A 8 9.41 -16.08 3.29
C GLY A 8 9.02 -15.92 1.83
N GLY A 9 10.00 -15.87 0.93
CA GLY A 9 9.84 -16.20 -0.49
C GLY A 9 9.19 -15.14 -1.37
N MET A 10 8.12 -14.47 -0.94
CA MET A 10 7.36 -13.54 -1.79
C MET A 10 8.24 -12.40 -2.31
N ALA A 11 9.04 -11.79 -1.43
CA ALA A 11 9.99 -10.74 -1.79
C ALA A 11 10.96 -11.18 -2.91
N ASN A 12 11.47 -12.41 -2.83
CA ASN A 12 12.43 -12.95 -3.80
C ASN A 12 11.81 -13.22 -5.17
N LEU A 13 10.55 -13.64 -5.23
CA LEU A 13 9.84 -13.90 -6.49
C LEU A 13 9.72 -12.65 -7.37
N PHE A 14 9.62 -11.48 -6.75
CA PHE A 14 9.43 -10.20 -7.45
C PHE A 14 10.71 -9.35 -7.53
N LYS A 15 11.84 -9.81 -6.99
CA LYS A 15 13.08 -9.02 -6.84
C LYS A 15 13.58 -8.40 -8.16
N ASN A 16 13.37 -9.08 -9.28
CA ASN A 16 13.87 -8.66 -10.59
C ASN A 16 12.85 -7.83 -11.37
N LEU A 17 11.68 -7.53 -10.81
CA LEU A 17 10.69 -6.71 -11.50
C LEU A 17 11.01 -5.22 -11.34
N PRO A 18 11.02 -4.43 -12.42
CA PRO A 18 11.26 -2.98 -12.33
C PRO A 18 10.15 -2.23 -11.58
N HIS A 19 8.99 -2.87 -11.39
CA HIS A 19 7.86 -2.33 -10.65
C HIS A 19 8.01 -2.50 -9.12
N LEU A 20 8.95 -3.34 -8.68
CA LEU A 20 9.15 -3.57 -7.26
C LEU A 20 9.88 -2.36 -6.65
N LEU A 21 9.12 -1.51 -5.96
CA LEU A 21 9.68 -0.38 -5.21
C LEU A 21 10.63 -0.86 -4.09
N GLY A 22 10.27 -1.96 -3.43
CA GLY A 22 11.02 -2.48 -2.30
C GLY A 22 10.21 -3.50 -1.50
N THR A 23 10.91 -4.15 -0.58
CA THR A 23 10.41 -5.19 0.31
C THR A 23 10.76 -4.82 1.74
N ILE A 24 9.77 -4.88 2.62
CA ILE A 24 9.94 -4.71 4.05
C ILE A 24 9.84 -6.10 4.67
N THR A 25 10.92 -6.52 5.34
CA THR A 25 11.03 -7.83 6.00
C THR A 25 11.34 -7.64 7.48
N ASN A 26 11.01 -8.63 8.31
CA ASN A 26 11.34 -8.65 9.74
C ASN A 26 11.02 -7.31 10.44
N LEU A 27 9.74 -6.94 10.40
CA LEU A 27 9.24 -5.68 10.94
C LEU A 27 9.40 -5.63 12.46
N ASP A 28 10.49 -5.00 12.92
CA ASP A 28 10.56 -4.42 14.26
C ASP A 28 9.77 -3.10 14.33
N GLY A 29 9.55 -2.57 15.53
CA GLY A 29 8.78 -1.34 15.72
C GLY A 29 9.40 -0.12 15.00
N ALA A 30 10.73 -0.02 14.92
CA ALA A 30 11.41 1.10 14.28
C ALA A 30 11.31 1.04 12.74
N GLN A 31 11.46 -0.15 12.16
CA GLN A 31 11.25 -0.40 10.73
C GLN A 31 9.80 -0.12 10.32
N SER A 32 8.84 -0.52 11.16
CA SER A 32 7.41 -0.28 10.94
C SER A 32 7.11 1.22 10.88
N MET A 33 7.62 2.00 11.83
CA MET A 33 7.46 3.46 11.84
C MET A 33 8.12 4.13 10.63
N ARG A 34 9.32 3.70 10.25
CA ARG A 34 9.99 4.23 9.04
C ARG A 34 9.21 3.93 7.78
N ALA A 35 8.68 2.71 7.64
CA ALA A 35 7.85 2.34 6.52
C ALA A 35 6.59 3.21 6.41
N LEU A 36 5.89 3.43 7.52
CA LEU A 36 4.74 4.35 7.56
C LEU A 36 5.14 5.77 7.18
N ALA A 37 6.26 6.28 7.71
CA ALA A 37 6.75 7.61 7.37
C ALA A 37 7.04 7.73 5.86
N SER A 38 7.66 6.71 5.23
CA SER A 38 7.90 6.69 3.79
C SER A 38 6.60 6.63 2.97
N ILE A 39 5.63 5.82 3.39
CA ILE A 39 4.33 5.74 2.72
C ILE A 39 3.61 7.08 2.82
N ASN A 40 3.58 7.69 4.01
CA ASN A 40 2.97 9.00 4.22
C ASN A 40 3.65 10.08 3.37
N ALA A 41 4.98 10.09 3.27
CA ALA A 41 5.68 11.03 2.40
C ALA A 41 5.26 10.88 0.92
N GLU A 42 5.06 9.65 0.44
CA GLU A 42 4.56 9.41 -0.92
C GLU A 42 3.10 9.85 -1.10
N ILE A 43 2.24 9.70 -0.09
CA ILE A 43 0.87 10.26 -0.12
C ILE A 43 0.91 11.78 -0.28
N HIS A 44 1.66 12.49 0.56
CA HIS A 44 1.78 13.95 0.49
C HIS A 44 2.37 14.42 -0.85
N ARG A 45 3.30 13.65 -1.43
CA ARG A 45 3.84 13.92 -2.77
C ARG A 45 2.74 13.84 -3.83
N ARG A 46 1.92 12.79 -3.79
CA ARG A 46 0.78 12.61 -4.72
C ARG A 46 -0.26 13.72 -4.58
N GLU A 47 -0.58 14.12 -3.36
CA GLU A 47 -1.52 15.21 -3.09
C GLU A 47 -1.02 16.54 -3.67
N ARG A 48 0.27 16.83 -3.50
CA ARG A 48 0.89 18.03 -4.09
C ARG A 48 0.74 18.05 -5.61
N LEU A 49 1.05 16.94 -6.27
CA LEU A 49 0.90 16.83 -7.72
C LEU A 49 -0.55 16.96 -8.16
N PHE A 50 -1.49 16.40 -7.39
CA PHE A 50 -2.90 16.57 -7.69
C PHE A 50 -3.34 18.03 -7.60
N GLY A 51 -2.83 18.76 -6.61
CA GLY A 51 -3.03 20.20 -6.48
C GLY A 51 -2.43 20.99 -7.64
N GLU A 52 -1.18 20.71 -8.02
CA GLU A 52 -0.47 21.39 -9.12
C GLU A 52 -1.16 21.22 -10.48
N PHE A 53 -1.74 20.04 -10.72
CA PHE A 53 -2.40 19.71 -11.99
C PHE A 53 -3.94 19.79 -11.91
N GLU A 54 -4.49 20.31 -10.80
CA GLU A 54 -5.92 20.50 -10.55
C GLU A 54 -6.78 19.24 -10.81
N VAL A 55 -6.31 18.08 -10.35
CA VAL A 55 -7.00 16.79 -10.49
C VAL A 55 -7.36 16.21 -9.13
N ASN A 56 -8.41 15.38 -9.10
CA ASN A 56 -8.87 14.73 -7.86
C ASN A 56 -8.80 13.20 -7.91
N HIS A 57 -8.32 12.62 -9.02
CA HIS A 57 -8.19 11.18 -9.18
C HIS A 57 -6.99 10.82 -10.07
N ILE A 58 -6.29 9.72 -9.73
CA ILE A 58 -5.08 9.28 -10.44
C ILE A 58 -5.30 9.07 -11.94
N ASN A 59 -6.48 8.59 -12.34
CA ASN A 59 -6.84 8.41 -13.75
C ASN A 59 -6.80 9.74 -14.53
N GLN A 60 -7.20 10.85 -13.90
CA GLN A 60 -7.13 12.18 -14.53
C GLN A 60 -5.68 12.63 -14.65
N TYR A 61 -4.88 12.44 -13.59
CA TYR A 61 -3.45 12.73 -13.61
C TYR A 61 -2.73 11.96 -14.72
N GLN A 62 -2.95 10.65 -14.83
CA GLN A 62 -2.35 9.82 -15.88
C GLN A 62 -2.78 10.25 -17.28
N LYS A 63 -4.01 10.77 -17.46
CA LYS A 63 -4.44 11.34 -18.72
C LYS A 63 -3.63 12.60 -19.06
N LYS A 64 -3.43 13.51 -18.10
CA LYS A 64 -2.57 14.69 -18.27
C LYS A 64 -1.13 14.31 -18.62
N PHE A 65 -0.57 13.30 -17.93
CA PHE A 65 0.76 12.78 -18.25
C PHE A 65 0.85 12.24 -19.69
N LYS A 66 -0.12 11.43 -20.13
CA LYS A 66 -0.17 10.91 -21.51
C LYS A 66 -0.32 11.99 -22.56
N ASN A 67 -0.97 13.11 -22.22
CA ASN A 67 -1.11 14.27 -23.09
C ASN A 67 0.15 15.16 -23.10
N GLY A 68 1.17 14.87 -22.28
CA GLY A 68 2.36 15.72 -22.13
C GLY A 68 2.14 16.97 -21.27
N GLU A 69 1.00 17.08 -20.58
CA GLU A 69 0.70 18.21 -19.68
C GLU A 69 1.41 18.05 -18.34
N ALA A 70 1.48 16.82 -17.81
CA ALA A 70 2.24 16.50 -16.60
C ALA A 70 3.64 16.00 -16.93
N THR A 71 4.62 16.40 -16.13
CA THR A 71 6.04 16.14 -16.39
C THR A 71 6.51 14.80 -15.86
N GLU A 72 5.91 14.29 -14.79
CA GLU A 72 6.32 13.05 -14.15
C GLU A 72 5.23 11.96 -14.18
N PRO A 73 5.60 10.68 -14.35
CA PRO A 73 4.65 9.58 -14.31
C PRO A 73 4.23 9.30 -12.86
N LEU A 74 2.93 9.08 -12.65
CA LEU A 74 2.39 8.65 -11.36
C LEU A 74 1.71 7.27 -11.46
N PRO A 75 2.45 6.17 -11.17
CA PRO A 75 1.89 4.83 -11.20
C PRO A 75 0.99 4.55 -10.00
N HIS A 76 0.10 3.57 -10.14
CA HIS A 76 -0.62 3.01 -9.00
C HIS A 76 0.35 2.34 -8.03
N LEU A 77 0.17 2.58 -6.73
CA LEU A 77 0.98 2.00 -5.68
C LEU A 77 0.22 0.85 -5.02
N PHE A 78 0.75 -0.36 -5.16
CA PHE A 78 0.24 -1.52 -4.45
C PHE A 78 1.07 -1.77 -3.20
N LEU A 79 0.41 -1.76 -2.05
CA LEU A 79 0.92 -2.22 -0.76
C LEU A 79 0.41 -3.64 -0.55
N ILE A 80 1.31 -4.61 -0.41
CA ILE A 80 0.93 -6.02 -0.29
C ILE A 80 1.50 -6.55 1.02
N SER A 81 0.61 -6.93 1.94
CA SER A 81 0.99 -7.60 3.19
C SER A 81 0.71 -9.08 3.07
N ASP A 82 1.77 -9.89 3.08
CA ASP A 82 1.66 -11.33 3.23
C ASP A 82 1.55 -11.70 4.72
N GLU A 83 0.82 -12.77 5.00
CA GLU A 83 0.49 -13.26 6.34
C GLU A 83 0.14 -12.14 7.34
N PHE A 84 -0.78 -11.25 6.94
CA PHE A 84 -1.10 -10.04 7.71
C PHE A 84 -1.67 -10.35 9.11
N ALA A 85 -2.16 -11.57 9.34
CA ALA A 85 -2.65 -12.00 10.64
C ALA A 85 -1.60 -11.91 11.73
N GLU A 86 -0.39 -12.38 11.44
CA GLU A 86 0.71 -12.28 12.39
C GLU A 86 1.17 -10.84 12.54
N LEU A 87 1.17 -10.08 11.45
CA LEU A 87 1.50 -8.66 11.50
C LEU A 87 0.51 -7.88 12.38
N LYS A 88 -0.78 -8.22 12.33
CA LYS A 88 -1.82 -7.60 13.17
C LYS A 88 -1.62 -7.89 14.66
N VAL A 89 -1.18 -9.10 15.00
CA VAL A 89 -0.92 -9.48 16.41
C VAL A 89 0.31 -8.77 16.95
N ASN A 90 1.38 -8.69 16.16
CA ASN A 90 2.67 -8.17 16.62
C ASN A 90 2.81 -6.65 16.46
N GLN A 91 2.15 -6.06 15.45
CA GLN A 91 2.21 -4.63 15.11
C GLN A 91 0.79 -4.09 14.79
N PRO A 92 -0.13 -4.08 15.75
CA PRO A 92 -1.53 -3.69 15.52
C PRO A 92 -1.68 -2.25 15.02
N ASP A 93 -0.89 -1.32 15.57
CA ASP A 93 -0.93 0.09 15.18
C ASP A 93 -0.46 0.30 13.73
N PHE A 94 0.52 -0.48 13.29
CA PHE A 94 1.00 -0.45 11.92
C PHE A 94 -0.10 -0.84 10.92
N ILE A 95 -0.82 -1.94 11.17
CA ILE A 95 -1.93 -2.38 10.32
C ILE A 95 -3.05 -1.35 10.30
N LYS A 96 -3.41 -0.79 11.47
CA LYS A 96 -4.47 0.21 11.57
C LYS A 96 -4.14 1.44 10.72
N GLU A 97 -2.90 1.91 10.78
CA GLU A 97 -2.43 3.04 9.99
C GLU A 97 -2.38 2.71 8.50
N LEU A 98 -1.87 1.52 8.12
CA LEU A 98 -1.81 1.06 6.74
C LEU A 98 -3.20 1.02 6.09
N VAL A 99 -4.21 0.50 6.80
CA VAL A 99 -5.61 0.47 6.34
C VAL A 99 -6.18 1.88 6.22
N SER A 100 -5.86 2.78 7.15
CA SER A 100 -6.27 4.18 7.10
C SER A 100 -5.68 4.90 5.88
N ILE A 101 -4.38 4.73 5.65
CA ILE A 101 -3.67 5.28 4.49
C ILE A 101 -4.29 4.77 3.19
N ALA A 102 -4.53 3.47 3.06
CA ALA A 102 -5.12 2.92 1.84
C ALA A 102 -6.54 3.44 1.60
N ARG A 103 -7.32 3.66 2.65
CA ARG A 103 -8.66 4.25 2.56
C ARG A 103 -8.61 5.67 1.99
N VAL A 104 -7.71 6.51 2.50
CA VAL A 104 -7.52 7.91 2.07
C VAL A 104 -6.87 7.98 0.69
N GLY A 105 -5.84 7.17 0.46
CA GLY A 105 -5.03 7.13 -0.76
C GLY A 105 -5.71 6.51 -1.99
N ARG A 106 -6.97 6.08 -1.88
CA ARG A 106 -7.71 5.42 -2.98
C ARG A 106 -7.77 6.27 -4.24
N SER A 107 -8.13 7.56 -4.10
CA SER A 107 -8.17 8.51 -5.24
C SER A 107 -6.77 8.82 -5.77
N LEU A 108 -5.77 8.80 -4.89
CA LEU A 108 -4.35 8.93 -5.20
C LEU A 108 -3.74 7.68 -5.85
N GLY A 109 -4.54 6.63 -6.04
CA GLY A 109 -4.14 5.38 -6.67
C GLY A 109 -3.28 4.47 -5.79
N VAL A 110 -3.42 4.58 -4.47
CA VAL A 110 -2.83 3.66 -3.50
C VAL A 110 -3.82 2.55 -3.17
N HIS A 111 -3.35 1.31 -3.22
CA HIS A 111 -4.14 0.10 -3.04
C HIS A 111 -3.49 -0.79 -2.01
N LEU A 112 -4.29 -1.44 -1.18
CA LEU A 112 -3.84 -2.38 -0.17
C LEU A 112 -4.37 -3.77 -0.47
N ILE A 113 -3.48 -4.75 -0.47
CA ILE A 113 -3.77 -6.19 -0.55
C ILE A 113 -3.30 -6.81 0.76
N LEU A 114 -4.23 -7.46 1.46
CA LEU A 114 -3.96 -8.20 2.68
C LEU A 114 -4.18 -9.69 2.40
N ALA A 115 -3.14 -10.50 2.58
CA ALA A 115 -3.20 -11.95 2.44
C ALA A 115 -2.99 -12.61 3.80
N THR A 116 -3.75 -13.66 4.10
CA THR A 116 -3.64 -14.46 5.32
C THR A 116 -4.08 -15.89 5.06
N GLN A 117 -3.43 -16.85 5.72
CA GLN A 117 -3.89 -18.23 5.77
C GLN A 117 -5.02 -18.42 6.81
N LYS A 118 -5.16 -17.50 7.77
CA LYS A 118 -6.11 -17.57 8.89
C LYS A 118 -6.99 -16.30 8.91
N PRO A 119 -8.09 -16.25 8.14
CA PRO A 119 -8.96 -15.08 8.12
C PRO A 119 -9.77 -14.90 9.41
N SER A 120 -10.13 -16.00 10.09
CA SER A 120 -10.99 -15.98 11.28
C SER A 120 -10.32 -15.26 12.46
N GLY A 121 -11.04 -14.30 13.05
CA GLY A 121 -10.59 -13.54 14.23
C GLY A 121 -9.58 -12.42 13.94
N VAL A 122 -9.10 -12.32 12.70
CA VAL A 122 -8.08 -11.35 12.28
C VAL A 122 -8.67 -10.24 11.43
N VAL A 123 -9.65 -10.55 10.58
CA VAL A 123 -10.33 -9.54 9.77
C VAL A 123 -11.37 -8.84 10.63
N ASP A 124 -11.15 -7.56 10.95
CA ASP A 124 -12.11 -6.73 11.69
C ASP A 124 -13.03 -5.92 10.77
N ASP A 125 -14.02 -5.24 11.34
CA ASP A 125 -14.99 -4.42 10.60
C ASP A 125 -14.33 -3.31 9.78
N GLN A 126 -13.19 -2.79 10.22
CA GLN A 126 -12.45 -1.77 9.49
C GLN A 126 -11.85 -2.35 8.21
N ILE A 127 -11.22 -3.53 8.27
CA ILE A 127 -10.72 -4.22 7.08
C ILE A 127 -11.90 -4.63 6.19
N TRP A 128 -12.98 -5.15 6.76
CA TRP A 128 -14.18 -5.57 6.01
C TRP A 128 -14.81 -4.42 5.22
N SER A 129 -15.00 -3.26 5.85
CA SER A 129 -15.63 -2.08 5.24
C SER A 129 -14.77 -1.42 4.16
N ASN A 130 -13.45 -1.56 4.25
CA ASN A 130 -12.51 -0.98 3.28
C ASN A 130 -12.07 -1.97 2.19
N SER A 131 -12.44 -3.26 2.29
CA SER A 131 -12.12 -4.30 1.31
C SER A 131 -13.27 -4.49 0.32
N ARG A 132 -13.12 -3.91 -0.88
CA ARG A 132 -14.11 -4.08 -1.97
C ARG A 132 -14.12 -5.48 -2.57
N PHE A 133 -12.95 -6.10 -2.66
CA PHE A 133 -12.77 -7.42 -3.26
C PHE A 133 -12.24 -8.39 -2.21
N LYS A 134 -12.71 -9.63 -2.28
CA LYS A 134 -12.37 -10.72 -1.38
C LYS A 134 -12.19 -11.96 -2.23
N ILE A 135 -11.04 -12.60 -2.10
CA ILE A 135 -10.69 -13.79 -2.86
C ILE A 135 -10.41 -14.88 -1.83
N ALA A 136 -11.15 -15.98 -1.92
CA ALA A 136 -10.92 -17.19 -1.14
C ALA A 136 -10.41 -18.26 -2.11
N LEU A 137 -9.32 -18.91 -1.75
CA LEU A 137 -8.67 -19.98 -2.50
C LEU A 137 -8.85 -21.32 -1.79
#